data_AF-A0A643F040-F1
#
_entry.id   AF-A0A643F040-F1
#
_cell.length_a   1.000
_cell.length_b   1.000
_cell.length_c   1.000
_cell.angle_alpha   90.00
_cell.angle_beta   90.00
_cell.angle_gamma   90.00
#
_symmetry.space_group_name_H-M   'P 1'
#
loop_
_entity.id
_entity.type
_entity.pdbx_description
1 polymer ?
#
loop_
_entity_poly.entity_id
_entity_poly.type
_entity_poly.pdbx_seq_one_letter_code
_entity_poly.pdbx_strand_id
1 'polypeptide(L)'
;MDIETLNRYAAVFSNFEVGEDDPIEKGIPTLHVSVFDHWLSEDEAESNEIINYETAVSHDRFDEYLKGEEKFSKLYALLSRDGVVCSIPPPYRFIDGFDANIARIIVDSLREERRFDMYFMAYDVRIVGGFDRTDLFILNEKSKVNKIMENITDCGLYILD
;
A
#
# COMPACT_ATOMS: atom_id res chain seq x y z
N MET A 1 21.63 0.13 6.57
CA MET A 1 21.25 -1.11 7.29
C MET A 1 22.27 -2.20 6.96
N ASP A 2 22.71 -2.99 7.93
CA ASP A 2 23.59 -4.14 7.68
C ASP A 2 22.82 -5.37 7.14
N ILE A 3 23.54 -6.34 6.58
CA ILE A 3 22.96 -7.54 5.96
C ILE A 3 22.24 -8.42 6.98
N GLU A 4 22.73 -8.50 8.21
CA GLU A 4 22.12 -9.32 9.26
C GLU A 4 20.73 -8.80 9.64
N THR A 5 20.62 -7.48 9.80
CA THR A 5 19.37 -6.78 10.08
C THR A 5 18.40 -6.88 8.90
N LEU A 6 18.88 -6.72 7.67
CA LEU A 6 18.07 -6.88 6.47
C LEU A 6 17.52 -8.31 6.35
N ASN A 7 18.31 -9.34 6.67
CA ASN A 7 17.87 -10.73 6.66
C ASN A 7 16.79 -11.04 7.72
N ARG A 8 16.73 -10.30 8.84
CA ARG A 8 15.64 -10.47 9.81
C ARG A 8 14.28 -10.08 9.23
N TYR A 9 14.26 -9.09 8.34
CA TYR A 9 13.05 -8.69 7.63
C TYR A 9 12.66 -9.69 6.54
N ALA A 10 13.54 -10.57 6.08
CA ALA A 10 13.18 -11.59 5.10
C ALA A 10 12.11 -12.54 5.67
N ALA A 11 12.16 -12.81 6.98
CA ALA A 11 11.15 -13.60 7.69
C ALA A 11 9.74 -12.98 7.59
N VAL A 12 9.65 -11.64 7.58
CA VAL A 12 8.35 -10.93 7.46
C VAL A 12 7.68 -11.23 6.11
N PHE A 13 8.47 -11.41 5.05
CA PHE A 13 7.96 -11.74 3.72
C PHE A 13 7.76 -13.25 3.53
N SER A 14 8.57 -14.11 4.18
CA SER A 14 8.47 -15.57 4.02
C SER A 14 7.41 -16.23 4.89
N ASN A 15 6.96 -15.58 5.98
CA ASN A 15 5.92 -16.13 6.84
C ASN A 15 4.55 -16.17 6.15
N PHE A 16 4.39 -15.45 5.05
CA PHE A 16 3.13 -15.21 4.39
C PHE A 16 3.34 -14.75 2.94
N GLU A 17 2.85 -15.50 1.96
CA GLU A 17 2.96 -15.12 0.54
C GLU A 17 1.63 -14.56 0.03
N VAL A 18 1.62 -13.25 -0.25
CA VAL A 18 0.40 -12.54 -0.64
C VAL A 18 0.00 -12.98 -2.05
N GLY A 19 -1.19 -13.57 -2.18
CA GLY A 19 -1.70 -14.13 -3.43
C GLY A 19 -1.76 -15.66 -3.44
N GLU A 20 -1.05 -16.33 -2.54
CA GLU A 20 -1.24 -17.76 -2.24
C GLU A 20 -1.97 -17.95 -0.91
N ASP A 21 -1.70 -17.08 0.06
CA ASP A 21 -2.31 -17.09 1.38
C ASP A 21 -3.27 -15.91 1.56
N ASP A 22 -4.31 -16.08 2.38
CA ASP A 22 -5.15 -14.99 2.91
C ASP A 22 -4.72 -14.65 4.34
N PRO A 23 -4.28 -13.40 4.66
CA PRO A 23 -3.82 -13.08 6.00
C PRO A 23 -4.96 -13.14 7.02
N ILE A 24 -6.19 -12.89 6.59
CA ILE A 24 -7.39 -12.91 7.42
C ILE A 24 -7.65 -14.34 7.91
N GLU A 25 -7.56 -15.33 7.02
CA GLU A 25 -7.73 -16.75 7.38
C GLU A 25 -6.67 -17.23 8.39
N LYS A 26 -5.48 -16.62 8.37
CA LYS A 26 -4.39 -16.89 9.31
C LYS A 26 -4.50 -16.09 10.62
N GLY A 27 -5.56 -15.30 10.80
CA GLY A 27 -5.79 -14.47 11.99
C GLY A 27 -4.80 -13.31 12.12
N ILE A 28 -4.16 -12.91 11.02
CA ILE A 28 -3.26 -11.76 10.97
C ILE A 28 -4.14 -10.51 10.80
N PRO A 29 -4.01 -9.49 11.66
CA PRO A 29 -4.80 -8.27 11.51
C PRO A 29 -4.44 -7.52 10.23
N THR A 30 -5.45 -7.14 9.46
CA THR A 30 -5.30 -6.43 8.18
C THR A 30 -6.19 -5.18 8.13
N LEU A 31 -5.84 -4.26 7.24
CA LEU A 31 -6.69 -3.14 6.84
C LEU A 31 -6.69 -3.06 5.30
N HIS A 32 -7.86 -2.92 4.71
CA HIS A 32 -7.98 -2.52 3.31
C HIS A 32 -8.10 -1.00 3.26
N VAL A 33 -7.14 -0.35 2.61
CA VAL A 33 -7.06 1.11 2.57
C VAL A 33 -7.37 1.59 1.17
N SER A 34 -8.39 2.43 1.03
CA SER A 34 -8.91 2.84 -0.29
C SER A 34 -9.11 4.36 -0.40
N VAL A 35 -9.18 4.83 -1.64
CA VAL A 35 -9.70 6.17 -1.95
C VAL A 35 -11.22 6.24 -1.86
N PHE A 36 -11.90 5.09 -1.96
CA PHE A 36 -13.36 4.96 -1.83
C PHE A 36 -13.73 4.71 -0.37
N ASP A 37 -14.87 5.22 0.08
CA ASP A 37 -15.31 5.14 1.46
C ASP A 37 -16.07 3.84 1.80
N HIS A 38 -16.18 2.94 0.84
CA HIS A 38 -16.80 1.62 0.96
C HIS A 38 -16.25 0.70 -0.13
N TRP A 39 -16.48 -0.60 0.04
CA TRP A 39 -16.34 -1.57 -1.05
C TRP A 39 -17.35 -1.26 -2.14
N LEU A 40 -16.86 -0.96 -3.34
CA LEU A 40 -17.72 -0.77 -4.50
C LEU A 40 -18.45 -2.08 -4.81
N SER A 41 -19.75 -1.98 -5.06
CA SER A 41 -20.50 -3.05 -5.72
C SER A 41 -20.00 -3.26 -7.16
N GLU A 42 -20.37 -4.38 -7.79
CA GLU A 42 -20.02 -4.64 -9.19
C GLU A 42 -20.51 -3.53 -10.12
N ASP A 43 -21.75 -3.06 -9.94
CA ASP A 43 -22.34 -1.96 -10.72
C ASP A 43 -21.59 -0.64 -10.51
N GLU A 44 -21.20 -0.34 -9.27
CA GLU A 44 -20.39 0.85 -8.96
C GLU A 44 -19.01 0.76 -9.57
N ALA A 45 -18.36 -0.40 -9.48
CA ALA A 45 -17.03 -0.63 -10.06
C ALA A 45 -17.05 -0.50 -11.59
N GLU A 46 -18.04 -1.11 -12.26
CA GLU A 46 -18.19 -1.06 -13.72
C GLU A 46 -18.46 0.37 -14.24
N SER A 47 -19.19 1.17 -13.47
CA SER A 47 -19.53 2.55 -13.85
C SER A 47 -18.53 3.61 -13.37
N ASN A 48 -17.49 3.22 -12.62
CA ASN A 48 -16.55 4.16 -12.02
C ASN A 48 -15.43 4.57 -12.99
N GLU A 49 -15.51 5.80 -13.48
CA GLU A 49 -14.57 6.39 -14.45
C GLU A 49 -13.14 6.60 -13.89
N ILE A 50 -12.91 6.39 -12.59
CA ILE A 50 -11.61 6.58 -11.92
C ILE A 50 -11.15 5.36 -11.11
N ILE A 51 -11.73 4.19 -11.36
CA ILE A 51 -11.43 2.96 -10.60
C ILE A 51 -9.97 2.55 -10.70
N ASN A 52 -9.38 2.68 -11.89
CA ASN A 52 -7.96 2.43 -12.14
C ASN A 52 -7.41 3.49 -13.12
N TYR A 53 -6.10 3.45 -13.35
CA TYR A 53 -5.40 4.43 -14.18
C TYR A 53 -5.86 4.41 -15.65
N GLU A 54 -6.00 3.22 -16.25
CA GLU A 54 -6.39 3.08 -17.66
C GLU A 54 -7.81 3.62 -17.91
N THR A 55 -8.75 3.30 -17.01
CA THR A 55 -10.13 3.82 -17.06
C THR A 55 -10.14 5.34 -16.92
N ALA A 56 -9.39 5.89 -15.96
CA ALA A 56 -9.31 7.34 -15.76
C ALA A 56 -8.74 8.08 -16.98
N VAL A 57 -7.71 7.51 -17.64
CA VAL A 57 -7.14 8.11 -18.85
C VAL A 57 -8.13 8.04 -20.02
N SER A 58 -8.82 6.90 -20.20
CA SER A 58 -9.77 6.73 -21.30
C SER A 58 -11.05 7.57 -21.18
N HIS A 59 -11.40 8.01 -19.97
CA HIS A 59 -12.55 8.88 -19.68
C HIS A 59 -12.19 10.36 -19.46
N ASP A 60 -10.96 10.78 -19.76
CA ASP A 60 -10.47 12.16 -19.51
C ASP A 60 -10.60 12.59 -18.02
N ARG A 61 -10.50 11.64 -17.08
CA ARG A 61 -10.58 11.84 -15.62
C ARG A 61 -9.25 11.75 -14.90
N PHE A 62 -8.14 11.84 -15.63
CA PHE A 62 -6.79 11.70 -15.07
C PHE A 62 -6.51 12.66 -13.90
N ASP A 63 -6.96 13.92 -13.97
CA ASP A 63 -6.79 14.89 -12.88
C ASP A 63 -7.53 14.48 -11.59
N GLU A 64 -8.67 13.80 -11.70
CA GLU A 64 -9.41 13.28 -10.56
C GLU A 64 -8.73 12.02 -9.98
N TYR A 65 -8.19 11.18 -10.85
CA TYR A 65 -7.36 10.05 -10.45
C TYR A 65 -6.12 10.52 -9.66
N LEU A 66 -5.41 11.54 -10.16
CA LEU A 66 -4.23 12.08 -9.48
C LEU A 66 -4.50 12.58 -8.06
N LYS A 67 -5.70 13.11 -7.78
CA LYS A 67 -6.06 13.55 -6.42
C LYS A 67 -5.99 12.41 -5.40
N GLY A 68 -6.41 11.20 -5.78
CA GLY A 68 -6.30 10.05 -4.87
C GLY A 68 -4.91 9.42 -4.86
N GLU A 69 -4.18 9.47 -5.99
CA GLU A 69 -2.75 9.11 -6.02
C GLU A 69 -1.94 9.99 -5.03
N GLU A 70 -2.27 11.29 -4.96
CA GLU A 70 -1.66 12.23 -4.02
C GLU A 70 -1.94 11.86 -2.55
N LYS A 71 -3.14 11.37 -2.23
CA LYS A 71 -3.50 10.92 -0.88
C LYS A 71 -2.65 9.73 -0.43
N PHE A 72 -2.50 8.72 -1.28
CA PHE A 72 -1.61 7.59 -1.02
C PHE A 72 -0.14 8.04 -0.93
N SER A 73 0.30 8.91 -1.84
CA SER A 73 1.68 9.43 -1.82
C SER A 73 2.00 10.14 -0.50
N LYS A 74 1.07 10.94 0.04
CA LYS A 74 1.19 11.58 1.36
C LYS A 74 1.31 10.55 2.47
N LEU A 75 0.45 9.53 2.47
CA LEU A 75 0.49 8.46 3.47
C LEU A 75 1.83 7.72 3.41
N TYR A 76 2.25 7.28 2.24
CA TYR A 76 3.50 6.53 2.08
C TYR A 76 4.74 7.36 2.44
N ALA A 77 4.75 8.66 2.18
CA ALA A 77 5.82 9.55 2.63
C ALA A 77 5.93 9.57 4.16
N LEU A 78 4.80 9.59 4.88
CA LEU A 78 4.79 9.50 6.35
C LEU A 78 5.27 8.14 6.85
N LEU A 79 4.79 7.05 6.24
CA LEU A 79 5.12 5.69 6.66
C LEU A 79 6.59 5.32 6.41
N SER A 80 7.20 5.93 5.40
CA SER A 80 8.58 5.64 4.98
C SER A 80 9.65 6.37 5.81
N ARG A 81 9.27 7.17 6.82
CA ARG A 81 10.21 8.07 7.53
C ARG A 81 11.42 7.38 8.17
N ASP A 82 11.29 6.13 8.60
CA ASP A 82 12.37 5.33 9.21
C ASP A 82 12.93 4.30 8.20
N GLY A 83 12.62 4.49 6.92
CA GLY A 83 12.97 3.61 5.82
C GLY A 83 12.02 2.44 5.61
N VAL A 84 12.24 1.78 4.48
CA VAL A 84 11.38 0.72 3.95
C VAL A 84 12.22 -0.45 3.47
N VAL A 85 11.78 -1.66 3.75
CA VAL A 85 12.34 -2.86 3.14
C VAL A 85 11.47 -3.26 1.96
N CYS A 86 12.02 -3.19 0.76
CA CYS A 86 11.33 -3.50 -0.48
C CYS A 86 11.64 -4.94 -0.90
N SER A 87 10.59 -5.77 -0.97
CA SER A 87 10.66 -7.13 -1.53
C SER A 87 10.31 -7.12 -3.01
N ILE A 88 9.22 -6.42 -3.35
CA ILE A 88 8.78 -6.24 -4.73
C ILE A 88 8.73 -4.74 -5.05
N PRO A 89 9.32 -4.30 -6.19
CA PRO A 89 10.06 -5.11 -7.15
C PRO A 89 11.43 -5.58 -6.64
N PRO A 90 11.95 -6.72 -7.13
CA PRO A 90 13.31 -7.15 -6.82
C PRO A 90 14.36 -6.12 -7.31
N PRO A 91 15.56 -6.09 -6.72
CA PRO A 91 16.04 -7.00 -5.67
C PRO A 91 15.53 -6.62 -4.28
N TYR A 92 15.50 -7.60 -3.37
CA TYR A 92 15.25 -7.39 -1.95
C TYR A 92 16.26 -6.38 -1.37
N ARG A 93 15.79 -5.25 -0.85
CA ARG A 93 16.66 -4.14 -0.43
C ARG A 93 16.02 -3.21 0.59
N PHE A 94 16.87 -2.49 1.32
CA PHE A 94 16.47 -1.35 2.14
C PHE A 94 16.49 -0.06 1.32
N ILE A 95 15.50 0.80 1.52
CA ILE A 95 15.39 2.15 0.97
C ILE A 95 15.30 3.13 2.15
N ASP A 96 16.20 4.11 2.18
CA ASP A 96 16.32 5.06 3.28
C ASP A 96 15.39 6.26 3.07
N GLY A 97 14.29 6.30 3.83
CA GLY A 97 13.31 7.38 3.76
C GLY A 97 12.43 7.37 2.49
N PHE A 98 11.77 8.51 2.27
CA PHE A 98 10.97 8.76 1.06
C PHE A 98 11.79 9.55 0.03
N ASP A 99 12.13 8.92 -1.09
CA ASP A 99 12.87 9.51 -2.21
C ASP A 99 12.15 9.30 -3.55
N ALA A 100 12.77 9.74 -4.65
CA ALA A 100 12.22 9.55 -5.99
C ALA A 100 12.11 8.07 -6.41
N ASN A 101 12.92 7.17 -5.84
CA ASN A 101 12.89 5.75 -6.18
C ASN A 101 11.66 5.07 -5.59
N ILE A 102 11.40 5.27 -4.29
CA ILE A 102 10.21 4.70 -3.65
C ILE A 102 8.93 5.36 -4.16
N ALA A 103 8.95 6.67 -4.41
CA ALA A 103 7.82 7.38 -5.02
C ALA A 103 7.44 6.75 -6.37
N ARG A 104 8.43 6.42 -7.21
CA ARG A 104 8.16 5.74 -8.48
C ARG A 104 7.56 4.35 -8.28
N ILE A 105 8.09 3.54 -7.37
CA ILE A 105 7.55 2.20 -7.08
C ILE A 105 6.08 2.27 -6.64
N ILE A 106 5.75 3.25 -5.80
CA ILE A 106 4.38 3.49 -5.33
C ILE A 106 3.48 3.90 -6.49
N VAL A 107 3.89 4.88 -7.30
CA VAL A 107 3.10 5.37 -8.44
C VAL A 107 2.88 4.25 -9.46
N ASP A 108 3.92 3.50 -9.83
CA ASP A 108 3.83 2.36 -10.75
C ASP A 108 2.82 1.32 -10.22
N SER A 109 2.73 1.13 -8.90
CA SER A 109 1.77 0.20 -8.30
C SER A 109 0.36 0.73 -8.21
N LEU A 110 0.17 2.01 -7.83
CA LEU A 110 -1.15 2.63 -7.78
C LEU A 110 -1.81 2.63 -9.16
N ARG A 111 -0.99 2.76 -10.21
CA ARG A 111 -1.40 2.69 -11.62
C ARG A 111 -1.48 1.28 -12.19
N GLU A 112 -1.29 0.27 -11.34
CA GLU A 112 -1.37 -1.15 -11.69
C GLU A 112 -0.35 -1.60 -12.76
N GLU A 113 0.67 -0.78 -13.03
CA GLU A 113 1.78 -1.13 -13.94
C GLU A 113 2.67 -2.21 -13.30
N ARG A 114 2.84 -2.15 -11.98
CA ARG A 114 3.56 -3.16 -11.20
C ARG A 114 3.21 -3.10 -9.72
N ARG A 115 2.77 -4.21 -9.15
CA ARG A 115 2.59 -4.33 -7.69
C ARG A 115 3.89 -4.09 -6.91
N PHE A 116 3.76 -3.55 -5.70
CA PHE A 116 4.83 -3.59 -4.70
C PHE A 116 4.46 -4.48 -3.52
N ASP A 117 5.48 -4.91 -2.79
CA ASP A 117 5.37 -5.54 -1.47
C ASP A 117 6.52 -5.02 -0.63
N MET A 118 6.17 -4.23 0.38
CA MET A 118 7.11 -3.39 1.12
C MET A 118 6.77 -3.40 2.60
N TYR A 119 7.81 -3.36 3.44
CA TYR A 119 7.66 -3.29 4.88
C TYR A 119 8.15 -1.92 5.39
N PHE A 120 7.25 -1.19 6.05
CA PHE A 120 7.45 0.18 6.51
C PHE A 120 7.82 0.17 8.00
N MET A 121 9.10 0.42 8.28
CA MET A 121 9.70 0.15 9.59
C MET A 121 9.15 1.04 10.70
N ALA A 122 8.85 2.31 10.39
CA ALA A 122 8.35 3.27 11.36
C ALA A 122 7.07 2.77 12.07
N TYR A 123 6.23 2.05 11.32
CA TYR A 123 4.92 1.63 11.75
C TYR A 123 4.78 0.11 11.90
N ASP A 124 5.83 -0.66 11.62
CA ASP A 124 5.82 -2.12 11.68
C ASP A 124 4.64 -2.72 10.89
N VAL A 125 4.53 -2.30 9.63
CA VAL A 125 3.45 -2.69 8.73
C VAL A 125 4.03 -3.13 7.39
N ARG A 126 3.58 -4.31 6.92
CA ARG A 126 3.81 -4.74 5.54
C ARG A 126 2.63 -4.28 4.70
N ILE A 127 2.90 -3.67 3.56
CA ILE A 127 1.87 -3.16 2.66
C ILE A 127 2.09 -3.78 1.28
N VAL A 128 1.00 -4.18 0.68
CA VAL A 128 0.95 -4.77 -0.65
C VAL A 128 0.10 -3.88 -1.53
N GLY A 129 0.67 -3.46 -2.66
CA GLY A 129 -0.07 -2.72 -3.67
C GLY A 129 -1.20 -3.59 -4.24
N GLY A 130 -2.41 -3.06 -4.23
CA GLY A 130 -3.60 -3.76 -4.72
C GLY A 130 -4.07 -3.27 -6.07
N PHE A 131 -5.38 -3.36 -6.28
CA PHE A 131 -6.10 -2.92 -7.47
C PHE A 131 -7.25 -2.02 -7.05
N ASP A 132 -7.89 -1.39 -8.04
CA ASP A 132 -9.10 -0.59 -7.83
C ASP A 132 -8.85 0.46 -6.73
N ARG A 133 -7.60 0.94 -6.69
CA ARG A 133 -7.09 1.96 -5.77
C ARG A 133 -7.29 1.60 -4.29
N THR A 134 -7.14 0.31 -4.00
CA THR A 134 -7.23 -0.25 -2.65
C THR A 134 -6.00 -1.09 -2.35
N ASP A 135 -5.22 -0.69 -1.35
CA ASP A 135 -4.01 -1.39 -0.92
C ASP A 135 -4.26 -2.19 0.36
N LEU A 136 -3.52 -3.29 0.53
CA LEU A 136 -3.64 -4.17 1.69
C LEU A 136 -2.52 -3.88 2.70
N PHE A 137 -2.91 -3.57 3.93
CA PHE A 137 -2.01 -3.33 5.06
C PHE A 137 -2.07 -4.54 5.99
N ILE A 138 -0.93 -5.16 6.24
CA ILE A 138 -0.76 -6.34 7.10
C ILE A 138 -0.02 -5.89 8.36
N LEU A 139 -0.72 -5.93 9.49
CA LEU A 139 -0.29 -5.35 10.75
C LEU A 139 0.43 -6.38 11.61
N ASN A 140 1.62 -6.05 12.09
CA ASN A 140 2.42 -6.96 12.91
C ASN A 140 2.30 -6.62 14.42
N GLU A 141 2.33 -5.34 14.79
CA GLU A 141 2.17 -4.87 16.17
C GLU A 141 0.85 -4.13 16.42
N LYS A 142 0.05 -4.63 17.38
CA LYS A 142 -1.20 -3.97 17.82
C LYS A 142 -1.01 -2.56 18.36
N SER A 143 0.18 -2.24 18.91
CA SER A 143 0.49 -0.96 19.55
C SER A 143 0.50 0.22 18.58
N LYS A 144 0.76 -0.04 17.28
CA LYS A 144 0.91 1.01 16.25
C LYS A 144 -0.33 1.18 15.37
N VAL A 145 -1.31 0.28 15.46
CA VAL A 145 -2.50 0.25 14.62
C VAL A 145 -3.26 1.58 14.67
N ASN A 146 -3.58 2.08 15.86
CA ASN A 146 -4.32 3.35 16.00
C ASN A 146 -3.61 4.51 15.30
N LYS A 147 -2.28 4.57 15.40
CA LYS A 147 -1.49 5.63 14.75
C LYS A 147 -1.49 5.50 13.23
N ILE A 148 -1.48 4.27 12.70
CA ILE A 148 -1.63 4.01 11.26
C ILE A 148 -3.01 4.48 10.79
N MET A 149 -4.06 4.07 11.50
CA MET A 149 -5.44 4.44 11.18
C MET A 149 -5.64 5.96 11.19
N GLU A 150 -5.10 6.66 12.19
CA GLU A 150 -5.09 8.12 12.25
C GLU A 150 -4.41 8.72 11.00
N ASN A 151 -3.22 8.26 10.62
CA ASN A 151 -2.52 8.81 9.45
C ASN A 151 -3.27 8.52 8.14
N ILE A 152 -3.93 7.37 8.02
CA ILE A 152 -4.78 7.01 6.87
C ILE A 152 -5.91 8.06 6.74
N THR A 153 -6.63 8.31 7.83
CA THR A 153 -7.72 9.29 7.85
C THR A 153 -7.22 10.72 7.62
N ASP A 154 -6.10 11.11 8.23
CA ASP A 154 -5.49 12.44 8.05
C ASP A 154 -5.04 12.68 6.58
N CYS A 155 -4.70 11.62 5.85
CA CYS A 155 -4.39 11.69 4.42
C CYS A 155 -5.65 11.67 3.54
N GLY A 156 -6.85 11.55 4.12
CA GLY A 156 -8.13 11.52 3.42
C GLY A 156 -8.43 10.20 2.70
N LEU A 157 -7.83 9.11 3.15
CA LEU A 157 -8.11 7.74 2.73
C LEU A 157 -9.07 7.08 3.72
N TYR A 158 -9.67 5.96 3.30
CA TYR A 158 -10.65 5.21 4.06
C TYR A 158 -10.13 3.81 4.36
N ILE A 159 -10.62 3.27 5.48
CA ILE A 159 -10.42 1.88 5.87
C ILE A 159 -11.73 1.17 5.59
N LEU A 160 -11.67 0.09 4.81
CA LEU A 160 -12.85 -0.69 4.45
C LEU A 160 -13.06 -1.81 5.48
N ASP A 161 -14.34 -2.02 5.84
CA ASP A 161 -14.80 -3.07 6.77
C ASP A 161 -15.18 -4.37 6.04
#